data_AF-A0A6A5JX11-F1
#
_entry.id   AF-A0A6A5JX11-F1
#
_cell.length_a   1.000
_cell.length_b   1.000
_cell.length_c   1.000
_cell.angle_alpha   90.00
_cell.angle_beta   90.00
_cell.angle_gamma   90.00
#
_symmetry.space_group_name_H-M   'P 1'
#
loop_
_entity.id
_entity.type
_entity.pdbx_description
1 polymer ?
#
loop_
_entity_poly.entity_id
_entity_poly.type
_entity_poly.pdbx_seq_one_letter_code
_entity_poly.pdbx_strand_id
1 'polypeptide(L)'
;MLQRFFVLLNVSGPQAYGSKEVQKSEWFTRGWTLQELLALSSVEFFSREWEKLGDKRSLIQQVQEVTGIPRLALQGASLSEFSINKRLRWIEHRRTTHPEDKDTKGGLLKDSYRWVLHNDSFRQWHEDPQSRLLWIKGDPGKGKTMLLCGIIDELQVSSVIAKTNTVSYFFCQATDARINSATAVLRGLLYMLVKQQPSLASHVRKRYDAAGKNIFKDANAWIPLVDIFTDVLRDPSLTTTYLIVDALDECVTNLPKLLDFIAKQSSASSCVKWIVSSRNWPEIEGRLEQAGHKVRLSLELNAASVSTAVQDFIDQRVSKLAQRNKYDEPT
;
A
#
# COMPACT_ATOMS: atom_id res chain seq x y z
N MET A 1 13.23 2.73 -11.82
CA MET A 1 12.70 1.78 -12.82
C MET A 1 11.19 1.91 -12.76
N LEU A 2 10.56 2.37 -13.84
CA LEU A 2 9.11 2.63 -13.88
C LEU A 2 8.40 1.28 -13.70
N GLN A 3 7.57 1.12 -12.64
CA GLN A 3 6.67 -0.01 -12.53
C GLN A 3 5.80 -0.03 -13.80
N ARG A 4 6.00 -1.05 -14.65
CA ARG A 4 5.12 -1.32 -15.78
C ARG A 4 4.02 -2.24 -15.26
N PHE A 5 2.80 -1.77 -15.33
CA PHE A 5 1.62 -2.54 -14.96
C PHE A 5 0.98 -3.09 -16.22
N PHE A 6 0.71 -4.40 -16.20
CA PHE A 6 0.14 -5.13 -17.32
C PHE A 6 -1.34 -5.37 -17.05
N VAL A 7 -2.20 -4.96 -17.97
CA VAL A 7 -3.65 -5.12 -17.87
C VAL A 7 -4.11 -6.08 -18.96
N LEU A 8 -4.70 -7.21 -18.54
CA LEU A 8 -5.37 -8.13 -19.45
C LEU A 8 -6.80 -7.64 -19.67
N LEU A 9 -7.11 -7.22 -20.89
CA LEU A 9 -8.44 -6.82 -21.29
C LEU A 9 -9.21 -8.05 -21.76
N ASN A 10 -10.47 -8.14 -21.34
CA ASN A 10 -11.38 -9.21 -21.75
C ASN A 10 -11.85 -9.06 -23.22
N VAL A 11 -10.93 -8.86 -24.17
CA VAL A 11 -11.12 -8.68 -25.62
C VAL A 11 -10.26 -9.67 -26.40
N SER A 12 -10.71 -10.08 -27.58
CA SER A 12 -9.99 -11.04 -28.46
C SER A 12 -9.06 -10.30 -29.44
N GLY A 13 -7.95 -10.95 -29.86
CA GLY A 13 -6.96 -10.42 -30.81
C GLY A 13 -7.50 -10.08 -32.21
N PRO A 14 -6.62 -9.92 -33.23
CA PRO A 14 -6.06 -8.68 -33.78
C PRO A 14 -7.06 -7.60 -34.26
N GLN A 15 -8.38 -7.85 -34.19
CA GLN A 15 -9.43 -6.89 -34.58
C GLN A 15 -9.62 -5.76 -33.53
N ALA A 16 -8.99 -5.89 -32.36
CA ALA A 16 -9.07 -4.93 -31.26
C ALA A 16 -8.06 -3.76 -31.32
N TYR A 17 -7.10 -3.76 -32.26
CA TYR A 17 -6.06 -2.73 -32.33
C TYR A 17 -6.64 -1.35 -32.66
N GLY A 18 -6.60 -0.43 -31.69
CA GLY A 18 -7.19 0.91 -31.82
C GLY A 18 -8.71 0.93 -31.94
N SER A 19 -9.39 -0.22 -31.83
CA SER A 19 -10.84 -0.33 -32.07
C SER A 19 -11.67 0.00 -30.83
N LYS A 20 -12.97 0.26 -31.02
CA LYS A 20 -13.94 0.46 -29.93
C LYS A 20 -14.10 -0.76 -29.02
N GLU A 21 -13.51 -1.91 -29.36
CA GLU A 21 -13.62 -3.12 -28.55
C GLU A 21 -12.88 -3.02 -27.21
N VAL A 22 -11.77 -2.28 -27.17
CA VAL A 22 -11.06 -1.97 -25.92
C VAL A 22 -12.01 -1.35 -24.89
N GLN A 23 -12.89 -0.44 -25.33
CA GLN A 23 -13.86 0.25 -24.47
C GLN A 23 -14.93 -0.69 -23.90
N LYS A 24 -15.16 -1.85 -24.53
CA LYS A 24 -16.13 -2.85 -24.07
C LYS A 24 -15.56 -3.74 -22.96
N SER A 25 -14.28 -3.63 -22.64
CA SER A 25 -13.66 -4.44 -21.61
C SER A 25 -14.25 -4.14 -20.23
N GLU A 26 -14.66 -5.19 -19.52
CA GLU A 26 -15.17 -5.10 -18.15
C GLU A 26 -14.16 -4.47 -17.19
N TRP A 27 -12.86 -4.54 -17.50
CA TRP A 27 -11.81 -3.86 -16.73
C TRP A 27 -12.07 -2.36 -16.60
N PHE A 28 -12.55 -1.67 -17.65
CA PHE A 28 -12.85 -0.24 -17.55
C PHE A 28 -14.01 0.09 -16.61
N THR A 29 -14.86 -0.90 -16.34
CA THR A 29 -15.99 -0.77 -15.41
C THR A 29 -15.60 -1.07 -13.96
N ARG A 30 -14.39 -1.58 -13.67
CA ARG A 30 -13.94 -1.87 -12.31
C ARG A 30 -13.60 -0.61 -11.51
N GLY A 31 -13.64 -0.73 -10.18
CA GLY A 31 -13.35 0.37 -9.25
C GLY A 31 -11.87 0.74 -9.22
N TRP A 32 -10.99 -0.27 -9.18
CA TRP A 32 -9.52 -0.11 -9.09
C TRP A 32 -8.85 0.50 -10.32
N THR A 33 -9.48 0.38 -11.49
CA THR A 33 -9.00 0.95 -12.76
C THR A 33 -8.68 2.44 -12.69
N LEU A 34 -9.37 3.19 -11.83
CA LEU A 34 -9.09 4.61 -11.62
C LEU A 34 -7.70 4.83 -10.99
N GLN A 35 -7.32 4.02 -10.00
CA GLN A 35 -6.03 4.11 -9.35
C GLN A 35 -4.93 3.60 -10.27
N GLU A 36 -5.17 2.49 -10.97
CA GLU A 36 -4.21 1.92 -11.92
C GLU A 36 -3.88 2.90 -13.06
N LEU A 37 -4.88 3.66 -13.55
CA LEU A 37 -4.68 4.65 -14.60
C LEU A 37 -4.06 5.97 -14.12
N LEU A 38 -4.36 6.40 -12.89
CA LEU A 38 -3.91 7.70 -12.36
C LEU A 38 -2.59 7.62 -11.59
N ALA A 39 -2.34 6.54 -10.85
CA ALA A 39 -1.18 6.41 -9.99
C ALA A 39 0.08 5.92 -10.74
N LEU A 40 -0.09 5.20 -11.85
CA LEU A 40 1.01 4.56 -12.56
C LEU A 40 1.40 5.34 -13.81
N SER A 41 2.69 5.58 -13.97
CA SER A 41 3.27 6.29 -15.13
C SER A 41 3.20 5.51 -16.44
N SER A 42 3.05 4.18 -16.38
CA SER A 42 3.03 3.29 -17.54
C SER A 42 2.08 2.11 -17.30
N VAL A 43 1.05 1.98 -18.12
CA VAL A 43 0.11 0.85 -18.14
C VAL A 43 0.10 0.29 -19.55
N GLU A 44 0.34 -1.02 -19.70
CA GLU A 44 0.32 -1.74 -20.99
C GLU A 44 -0.90 -2.66 -21.03
N PHE A 45 -1.62 -2.66 -22.16
CA PHE A 45 -2.86 -3.40 -22.35
C PHE A 45 -2.65 -4.61 -23.27
N PHE A 46 -3.20 -5.76 -22.89
CA PHE A 46 -3.08 -7.04 -23.59
C PHE A 46 -4.46 -7.66 -23.84
N SER A 47 -4.63 -8.40 -24.94
CA SER A 47 -5.84 -9.20 -25.20
C SER A 47 -5.88 -10.45 -24.31
N ARG A 48 -7.01 -11.18 -24.28
CA ARG A 48 -7.10 -12.47 -23.57
C ARG A 48 -6.07 -13.49 -24.06
N GLU A 49 -5.64 -13.38 -25.31
CA GLU A 49 -4.62 -14.21 -25.95
C GLU A 49 -3.19 -13.69 -25.73
N TRP A 50 -2.99 -12.74 -24.81
CA TRP A 50 -1.70 -12.12 -24.48
C TRP A 50 -1.06 -11.33 -25.63
N GLU A 51 -1.85 -10.86 -26.59
CA GLU A 51 -1.36 -9.97 -27.64
C GLU A 51 -1.35 -8.52 -27.14
N LYS A 52 -0.25 -7.79 -27.37
CA LYS A 52 -0.15 -6.39 -26.93
C LYS A 52 -1.07 -5.50 -27.77
N LEU A 53 -2.03 -4.86 -27.12
CA LEU A 53 -3.01 -3.96 -27.74
C LEU A 53 -2.53 -2.50 -27.78
N GLY A 54 -1.69 -2.10 -26.82
CA GLY A 54 -1.17 -0.74 -26.71
C GLY A 54 -0.74 -0.39 -25.29
N ASP A 55 -0.49 0.89 -25.05
CA ASP A 55 -0.22 1.43 -23.72
C ASP A 55 -1.13 2.64 -23.41
N LYS A 56 -1.09 3.12 -22.17
CA LYS A 56 -1.90 4.25 -21.70
C LYS A 56 -1.74 5.51 -22.54
N ARG A 57 -0.58 5.72 -23.16
CA ARG A 57 -0.32 6.88 -24.04
C ARG A 57 -0.87 6.62 -25.43
N SER A 58 -0.64 5.44 -25.99
CA SER A 58 -1.11 5.09 -27.33
C SER A 58 -2.64 4.96 -27.41
N LEU A 59 -3.29 4.58 -26.30
CA LEU A 59 -4.74 4.41 -26.19
C LEU A 59 -5.43 5.51 -25.38
N ILE A 60 -4.78 6.67 -25.19
CA ILE A 60 -5.26 7.71 -24.26
C ILE A 60 -6.64 8.25 -24.63
N GLN A 61 -6.96 8.30 -25.92
CA GLN A 61 -8.27 8.74 -26.39
C GLN A 61 -9.36 7.74 -26.00
N GLN A 62 -9.13 6.45 -26.27
CA GLN A 62 -10.06 5.38 -25.92
C GLN A 62 -10.25 5.29 -24.40
N VAL A 63 -9.17 5.43 -23.64
CA VAL A 63 -9.20 5.45 -22.17
C VAL A 63 -10.01 6.65 -21.67
N GLN A 64 -9.80 7.85 -22.21
CA GLN A 64 -10.60 9.02 -21.84
C GLN A 64 -12.09 8.81 -22.14
N GLU A 65 -12.42 8.31 -23.33
CA GLU A 65 -13.81 8.11 -23.77
C GLU A 65 -14.56 7.13 -22.86
N VAL A 66 -13.93 6.03 -22.47
CA VAL A 66 -14.57 5.01 -21.61
C VAL A 66 -14.55 5.39 -20.12
N THR A 67 -13.56 6.14 -19.65
CA THR A 67 -13.42 6.45 -18.21
C THR A 67 -13.91 7.83 -17.79
N GLY A 68 -14.06 8.77 -18.73
CA GLY A 68 -14.32 10.17 -18.45
C GLY A 68 -13.15 10.93 -17.79
N ILE A 69 -11.98 10.31 -17.64
CA ILE A 69 -10.79 10.92 -17.04
C ILE A 69 -10.13 11.85 -18.07
N PRO A 70 -9.87 13.14 -17.75
CA PRO A 70 -9.17 14.06 -18.65
C PRO A 70 -7.78 13.55 -19.05
N ARG A 71 -7.37 13.78 -20.30
CA ARG A 71 -6.04 13.38 -20.82
C ARG A 71 -4.90 13.88 -19.93
N LEU A 72 -5.01 15.11 -19.43
CA LEU A 72 -4.02 15.71 -18.54
C LEU A 72 -3.81 14.87 -17.27
N ALA A 73 -4.88 14.36 -16.65
CA ALA A 73 -4.78 13.49 -15.49
C ALA A 73 -4.16 12.12 -15.84
N LEU A 74 -4.54 11.54 -16.99
CA LEU A 74 -3.94 10.29 -17.50
C LEU A 74 -2.44 10.44 -17.83
N GLN A 75 -1.99 11.65 -18.14
CA GLN A 75 -0.59 12.00 -18.39
C GLN A 75 0.21 12.34 -17.12
N GLY A 76 -0.43 12.37 -15.96
CA GLY A 76 0.23 12.58 -14.66
C GLY A 76 0.15 14.00 -14.09
N ALA A 77 -0.77 14.84 -14.58
CA ALA A 77 -1.08 16.13 -13.95
C ALA A 77 -1.53 15.95 -12.49
N SER A 78 -1.28 16.95 -11.64
CA SER A 78 -1.62 16.86 -10.22
C SER A 78 -3.12 16.77 -10.03
N LEU A 79 -3.59 15.85 -9.17
CA LEU A 79 -5.02 15.71 -8.87
C LEU A 79 -5.62 16.95 -8.21
N SER A 80 -4.79 17.82 -7.64
CA SER A 80 -5.18 19.12 -7.07
C SER A 80 -5.66 20.12 -8.15
N GLU A 81 -5.25 19.93 -9.40
CA GLU A 81 -5.69 20.75 -10.55
C GLU A 81 -7.15 20.46 -10.96
N PHE A 82 -7.76 19.39 -10.41
CA PHE A 82 -9.12 18.99 -10.71
C PHE A 82 -10.02 19.15 -9.48
N SER A 83 -11.12 19.89 -9.64
CA SER A 83 -12.14 20.03 -8.59
C SER A 83 -12.65 18.67 -8.11
N ILE A 84 -13.00 18.57 -6.83
CA ILE A 84 -13.54 17.34 -6.23
C ILE A 84 -14.73 16.80 -7.02
N ASN A 85 -15.65 17.66 -7.45
CA ASN A 85 -16.82 17.27 -8.26
C ASN A 85 -16.44 16.63 -9.59
N LYS A 86 -15.37 17.12 -10.26
CA LYS A 86 -14.85 16.48 -11.49
C LYS A 86 -14.24 15.12 -11.20
N ARG A 87 -13.48 14.99 -10.10
CA ARG A 87 -12.88 13.72 -9.68
C ARG A 87 -13.93 12.67 -9.28
N LEU A 88 -15.04 13.10 -8.68
CA LEU A 88 -16.17 12.24 -8.31
C LEU A 88 -16.88 11.66 -9.54
N ARG A 89 -16.98 12.41 -10.65
CA ARG A 89 -17.56 11.90 -11.91
C ARG A 89 -16.76 10.76 -12.53
N TRP A 90 -15.44 10.69 -12.29
CA TRP A 90 -14.60 9.57 -12.78
C TRP A 90 -14.97 8.21 -12.14
N ILE A 91 -15.78 8.24 -11.08
CA ILE A 91 -16.19 7.09 -10.28
C ILE A 91 -17.64 6.68 -10.60
N GLU A 92 -18.46 7.60 -11.11
CA GLU A 92 -19.93 7.50 -11.14
C GLU A 92 -20.48 6.32 -11.96
N HIS A 93 -19.74 5.85 -12.98
CA HIS A 93 -20.18 4.78 -13.87
C HIS A 93 -19.44 3.45 -13.69
N ARG A 94 -18.66 3.29 -12.61
CA ARG A 94 -17.90 2.07 -12.33
C ARG A 94 -18.71 1.10 -11.47
N ARG A 95 -18.71 -0.17 -11.85
CA ARG A 95 -19.33 -1.29 -11.14
C ARG A 95 -18.34 -1.90 -10.15
N THR A 96 -18.75 -1.90 -8.90
CA THR A 96 -18.02 -2.50 -7.79
C THR A 96 -18.71 -3.79 -7.34
N THR A 97 -18.79 -4.78 -8.22
CA THR A 97 -19.52 -6.04 -7.97
C THR A 97 -18.63 -7.15 -7.42
N HIS A 98 -17.32 -7.04 -7.56
CA HIS A 98 -16.36 -7.94 -6.93
C HIS A 98 -16.20 -7.57 -5.43
N PRO A 99 -16.07 -8.54 -4.50
CA PRO A 99 -15.84 -8.26 -3.08
C PRO A 99 -14.64 -7.35 -2.82
N GLU A 100 -13.62 -7.46 -3.68
CA GLU A 100 -12.39 -6.66 -3.72
C GLU A 100 -12.54 -5.29 -4.43
N ASP A 101 -13.69 -5.02 -5.08
CA ASP A 101 -13.98 -3.77 -5.77
C ASP A 101 -14.98 -2.86 -5.00
N LYS A 102 -15.58 -3.29 -3.87
CA LYS A 102 -16.60 -2.53 -3.10
C LYS A 102 -16.11 -1.23 -2.43
N ASP A 103 -14.92 -0.75 -2.74
CA ASP A 103 -14.29 0.42 -2.12
C ASP A 103 -14.46 1.73 -2.92
N THR A 104 -15.67 1.99 -3.42
CA THR A 104 -15.98 3.35 -3.89
C THR A 104 -16.43 4.23 -2.73
N LYS A 105 -15.64 5.31 -2.57
CA LYS A 105 -15.78 6.49 -1.70
C LYS A 105 -14.98 6.35 -0.41
N GLY A 106 -13.87 7.09 -0.32
CA GLY A 106 -12.94 7.18 0.82
C GLY A 106 -13.51 7.57 2.20
N GLY A 107 -14.82 7.46 2.41
CA GLY A 107 -15.41 7.29 3.74
C GLY A 107 -15.58 5.81 4.15
N LEU A 108 -15.76 4.88 3.20
CA LEU A 108 -15.93 3.43 3.45
C LEU A 108 -14.64 2.80 4.02
N LEU A 109 -13.49 3.18 3.44
CA LEU A 109 -12.18 2.79 3.93
C LEU A 109 -11.96 3.31 5.35
N LYS A 110 -12.25 4.61 5.60
CA LYS A 110 -11.98 5.25 6.89
C LYS A 110 -12.65 4.53 8.05
N ASP A 111 -13.94 4.24 7.95
CA ASP A 111 -14.67 3.62 9.06
C ASP A 111 -14.24 2.16 9.31
N SER A 112 -13.81 1.43 8.27
CA SER A 112 -13.39 0.02 8.39
C SER A 112 -12.07 -0.20 9.15
N TYR A 113 -11.21 0.82 9.23
CA TYR A 113 -9.98 0.78 10.03
C TYR A 113 -10.02 1.65 11.29
N ARG A 114 -10.96 2.59 11.43
CA ARG A 114 -11.01 3.56 12.55
C ARG A 114 -10.97 2.94 13.94
N TRP A 115 -11.52 1.75 14.09
CA TRP A 115 -11.47 1.00 15.34
C TRP A 115 -10.04 0.75 15.81
N VAL A 116 -9.09 0.59 14.87
CA VAL A 116 -7.68 0.36 15.18
C VAL A 116 -7.05 1.55 15.88
N LEU A 117 -7.48 2.77 15.55
CA LEU A 117 -6.95 3.99 16.17
C LEU A 117 -7.32 4.09 17.66
N HIS A 118 -8.38 3.39 18.07
CA HIS A 118 -8.84 3.32 19.46
C HIS A 118 -8.43 2.01 20.14
N ASN A 119 -7.85 1.07 19.39
CA ASN A 119 -7.41 -0.21 19.93
C ASN A 119 -6.23 -0.01 20.90
N ASP A 120 -6.28 -0.66 22.07
CA ASP A 120 -5.29 -0.48 23.12
C ASP A 120 -3.88 -0.90 22.66
N SER A 121 -3.76 -1.96 21.86
CA SER A 121 -2.48 -2.41 21.33
C SER A 121 -1.90 -1.40 20.34
N PHE A 122 -2.74 -0.80 19.48
CA PHE A 122 -2.28 0.24 18.58
C PHE A 122 -1.89 1.53 19.34
N ARG A 123 -2.72 1.97 20.29
CA ARG A 123 -2.42 3.15 21.12
C ARG A 123 -1.16 2.97 21.95
N GLN A 124 -1.01 1.82 22.59
CA GLN A 124 0.22 1.46 23.29
C GLN A 124 1.42 1.55 22.35
N TRP A 125 1.34 0.96 21.16
CA TRP A 125 2.44 1.07 20.21
C TRP A 125 2.69 2.49 19.72
N HIS A 126 1.65 3.29 19.49
CA HIS A 126 1.80 4.62 18.93
C HIS A 126 2.36 5.61 19.96
N GLU A 127 1.84 5.58 21.19
CA GLU A 127 2.08 6.57 22.24
C GLU A 127 3.28 6.22 23.14
N ASP A 128 3.55 4.94 23.40
CA ASP A 128 4.68 4.52 24.22
C ASP A 128 6.01 4.72 23.47
N PRO A 129 6.95 5.53 23.99
CA PRO A 129 8.28 5.69 23.38
C PRO A 129 9.14 4.43 23.45
N GLN A 130 8.85 3.46 24.31
CA GLN A 130 9.59 2.19 24.35
C GLN A 130 9.01 1.18 23.36
N SER A 131 7.73 1.29 23.02
CA SER A 131 7.11 0.41 22.03
C SER A 131 7.53 0.78 20.61
N ARG A 132 8.16 -0.17 19.92
CA ARG A 132 8.81 0.09 18.63
C ARG A 132 8.38 -0.83 17.51
N LEU A 133 7.75 -1.95 17.82
CA LEU A 133 7.28 -2.91 16.82
C LEU A 133 5.83 -3.30 17.09
N LEU A 134 4.94 -2.99 16.16
CA LEU A 134 3.58 -3.50 16.12
C LEU A 134 3.50 -4.66 15.14
N TRP A 135 3.12 -5.83 15.62
CA TRP A 135 2.80 -6.97 14.76
C TRP A 135 1.29 -7.16 14.67
N ILE A 136 0.75 -6.89 13.48
CA ILE A 136 -0.65 -7.12 13.12
C ILE A 136 -0.75 -8.53 12.54
N LYS A 137 -1.31 -9.46 13.31
CA LYS A 137 -1.46 -10.85 12.89
C LYS A 137 -2.91 -11.16 12.55
N GLY A 138 -3.10 -11.98 11.53
CA GLY A 138 -4.41 -12.33 11.02
C GLY A 138 -4.34 -13.42 9.96
N ASP A 139 -5.29 -14.33 9.93
CA ASP A 139 -5.44 -15.31 8.85
C ASP A 139 -5.76 -14.63 7.50
N PRO A 140 -5.64 -15.36 6.36
CA PRO A 140 -6.04 -14.83 5.05
C PRO A 140 -7.48 -14.30 5.06
N GLY A 141 -7.72 -13.20 4.34
CA GLY A 141 -9.06 -12.60 4.24
C GLY A 141 -9.51 -11.76 5.45
N LYS A 142 -8.72 -11.66 6.52
CA LYS A 142 -9.08 -10.85 7.72
C LYS A 142 -8.89 -9.34 7.57
N GLY A 143 -8.52 -8.86 6.37
CA GLY A 143 -8.40 -7.41 6.10
C GLY A 143 -7.09 -6.76 6.56
N LYS A 144 -6.01 -7.51 6.81
CA LYS A 144 -4.69 -6.96 7.22
C LYS A 144 -4.19 -5.83 6.32
N THR A 145 -4.16 -6.05 5.01
CA THR A 145 -3.72 -5.06 4.03
C THR A 145 -4.61 -3.82 4.07
N MET A 146 -5.93 -3.99 4.16
CA MET A 146 -6.88 -2.88 4.24
C MET A 146 -6.67 -2.04 5.51
N LEU A 147 -6.47 -2.72 6.64
CA LEU A 147 -6.15 -2.09 7.92
C LEU A 147 -4.86 -1.28 7.84
N LEU A 148 -3.80 -1.86 7.25
CA LEU A 148 -2.52 -1.17 7.06
C LEU A 148 -2.63 0.03 6.12
N CYS A 149 -3.38 -0.06 5.03
CA CYS A 149 -3.66 1.09 4.16
C CYS A 149 -4.27 2.25 4.97
N GLY A 150 -5.24 1.93 5.82
CA GLY A 150 -5.87 2.91 6.70
C GLY A 150 -4.94 3.56 7.71
N ILE A 151 -4.09 2.76 8.35
CA ILE A 151 -3.07 3.26 9.27
C ILE A 151 -2.07 4.16 8.52
N ILE A 152 -1.62 3.74 7.34
CA ILE A 152 -0.69 4.53 6.50
C ILE A 152 -1.32 5.88 6.14
N ASP A 153 -2.60 5.90 5.73
CA ASP A 153 -3.32 7.13 5.43
C ASP A 153 -3.34 8.08 6.65
N GLU A 154 -3.66 7.57 7.84
CA GLU A 154 -3.71 8.39 9.06
C GLU A 154 -2.32 8.93 9.47
N LEU A 155 -1.28 8.10 9.35
CA LEU A 155 0.11 8.50 9.62
C LEU A 155 0.62 9.53 8.60
N GLN A 156 0.22 9.43 7.33
CA GLN A 156 0.55 10.38 6.28
C GLN A 156 -0.22 11.71 6.43
N VAL A 157 -1.49 11.67 6.82
CA VAL A 157 -2.23 12.91 7.13
C VAL A 157 -1.55 13.65 8.28
N SER A 158 -1.18 12.91 9.33
CA SER A 158 -0.43 13.47 10.47
C SER A 158 0.93 14.02 10.05
N SER A 159 1.61 13.41 9.07
CA SER A 159 2.89 13.90 8.56
C SER A 159 2.77 15.21 7.78
N VAL A 160 1.71 15.39 6.99
CA VAL A 160 1.45 16.64 6.25
C VAL A 160 1.20 17.80 7.23
N ILE A 161 0.52 17.52 8.34
CA ILE A 161 0.21 18.52 9.37
C ILE A 161 1.46 18.87 10.19
N ALA A 162 2.22 17.86 10.64
CA ALA A 162 3.39 18.05 11.50
C ALA A 162 4.66 18.44 10.75
N LYS A 163 4.76 18.17 9.43
CA LYS A 163 5.96 18.31 8.57
C LYS A 163 7.21 17.58 9.06
N THR A 164 7.09 16.69 10.03
CA THR A 164 8.24 16.03 10.68
C THR A 164 8.22 14.51 10.56
N ASN A 165 7.20 13.89 9.97
CA ASN A 165 7.09 12.42 9.98
C ASN A 165 7.36 11.84 8.60
N THR A 166 8.15 10.76 8.54
CA THR A 166 8.40 10.00 7.32
C THR A 166 7.66 8.68 7.38
N VAL A 167 6.98 8.30 6.30
CA VAL A 167 6.22 7.03 6.23
C VAL A 167 6.70 6.24 5.02
N SER A 168 7.32 5.09 5.26
CA SER A 168 7.84 4.21 4.21
C SER A 168 7.25 2.81 4.39
N TYR A 169 6.62 2.28 3.36
CA TYR A 169 5.88 1.02 3.39
C TYR A 169 6.18 0.08 2.21
N PHE A 170 6.19 -1.22 2.44
CA PHE A 170 6.34 -2.22 1.38
C PHE A 170 5.23 -3.28 1.49
N PHE A 171 4.59 -3.60 0.37
CA PHE A 171 3.57 -4.65 0.28
C PHE A 171 4.16 -5.88 -0.39
N CYS A 172 4.32 -6.96 0.36
CA CYS A 172 4.66 -8.26 -0.22
C CYS A 172 3.42 -8.81 -0.95
N GLN A 173 3.61 -9.31 -2.19
CA GLN A 173 2.51 -9.74 -3.04
C GLN A 173 2.74 -11.15 -3.58
N ALA A 174 2.06 -12.16 -3.04
CA ALA A 174 2.20 -13.58 -3.41
C ALA A 174 2.35 -13.85 -4.94
N THR A 175 1.71 -13.02 -5.76
CA THR A 175 1.64 -13.14 -7.23
C THR A 175 2.92 -12.75 -7.98
N ASP A 176 3.89 -12.07 -7.36
CA ASP A 176 5.17 -11.73 -8.01
C ASP A 176 6.39 -12.06 -7.13
N ALA A 177 6.84 -13.31 -7.21
CA ALA A 177 8.01 -13.80 -6.48
C ALA A 177 9.32 -13.04 -6.81
N ARG A 178 9.38 -12.26 -7.91
CA ARG A 178 10.58 -11.47 -8.27
C ARG A 178 10.80 -10.31 -7.31
N ILE A 179 9.74 -9.83 -6.66
CA ILE A 179 9.78 -8.65 -5.79
C ILE A 179 9.56 -8.98 -4.31
N ASN A 180 9.32 -10.25 -3.94
CA ASN A 180 9.11 -10.66 -2.54
C ASN A 180 10.34 -11.36 -1.94
N SER A 181 11.48 -10.69 -1.97
CA SER A 181 12.65 -11.11 -1.21
C SER A 181 12.95 -10.11 -0.10
N ALA A 182 13.63 -10.55 0.95
CA ALA A 182 14.10 -9.67 2.01
C ALA A 182 14.86 -8.45 1.45
N THR A 183 15.70 -8.68 0.43
CA THR A 183 16.43 -7.62 -0.28
C THR A 183 15.50 -6.63 -0.97
N ALA A 184 14.42 -7.10 -1.61
CA ALA A 184 13.46 -6.23 -2.28
C ALA A 184 12.66 -5.38 -1.26
N VAL A 185 12.27 -5.96 -0.13
CA VAL A 185 11.61 -5.24 0.98
C VAL A 185 12.49 -4.10 1.47
N LEU A 186 13.73 -4.38 1.90
CA LEU A 186 14.63 -3.33 2.40
C LEU A 186 14.96 -2.29 1.33
N ARG A 187 15.12 -2.71 0.06
CA ARG A 187 15.41 -1.79 -1.04
C ARG A 187 14.24 -0.86 -1.31
N GLY A 188 13.02 -1.38 -1.28
CA GLY A 188 11.80 -0.61 -1.47
C GLY A 188 11.62 0.43 -0.36
N LEU A 189 11.79 0.01 0.90
CA LEU A 189 11.75 0.91 2.05
C LEU A 189 12.82 2.00 1.96
N LEU A 190 14.07 1.63 1.68
CA LEU A 190 15.19 2.58 1.57
C LEU A 190 14.94 3.60 0.47
N TYR A 191 14.43 3.15 -0.68
CA TYR A 191 14.11 4.04 -1.78
C TYR A 191 13.08 5.11 -1.38
N MET A 192 12.03 4.76 -0.64
CA MET A 192 11.05 5.75 -0.18
C MET A 192 11.63 6.71 0.85
N LEU A 193 12.43 6.22 1.80
CA LEU A 193 13.11 7.07 2.78
C LEU A 193 13.96 8.13 2.08
N VAL A 194 14.81 7.71 1.15
CA VAL A 194 15.67 8.62 0.37
C VAL A 194 14.85 9.56 -0.51
N LYS A 195 13.72 9.10 -1.07
CA LYS A 195 12.84 9.94 -1.87
C LYS A 195 12.17 11.04 -1.04
N GLN A 196 11.77 10.74 0.20
CA GLN A 196 11.14 11.69 1.12
C GLN A 196 12.15 12.62 1.80
N GLN A 197 13.34 12.11 2.10
CA GLN A 197 14.44 12.85 2.72
C GLN A 197 15.74 12.67 1.91
N PRO A 198 15.98 13.50 0.88
CA PRO A 198 17.11 13.36 -0.04
C PRO A 198 18.50 13.39 0.60
N SER A 199 18.66 13.99 1.79
CA SER A 199 19.94 14.01 2.51
C SER A 199 20.45 12.61 2.87
N LEU A 200 19.54 11.65 3.06
CA LEU A 200 19.86 10.24 3.36
C LEU A 200 20.53 9.52 2.18
N ALA A 201 20.45 10.06 0.95
CA ALA A 201 21.14 9.52 -0.21
C ALA A 201 22.66 9.47 -0.03
N SER A 202 23.21 10.31 0.86
CA SER A 202 24.63 10.33 1.21
C SER A 202 25.13 8.97 1.72
N HIS A 203 24.33 8.24 2.50
CA HIS A 203 24.66 6.88 2.99
C HIS A 203 24.76 5.86 1.86
N VAL A 204 23.82 5.93 0.91
CA VAL A 204 23.82 5.07 -0.28
C VAL A 204 25.04 5.39 -1.16
N ARG A 205 25.30 6.68 -1.40
CA ARG A 205 26.40 7.16 -2.23
C ARG A 205 27.76 6.77 -1.64
N LYS A 206 27.96 6.94 -0.33
CA LYS A 206 29.19 6.54 0.36
C LYS A 206 29.58 5.09 0.07
N ARG A 207 28.62 4.16 0.10
CA ARG A 207 28.87 2.75 -0.22
C ARG A 207 29.02 2.51 -1.72
N TYR A 208 28.22 3.19 -2.54
CA TYR A 208 28.32 3.09 -4.00
C TYR A 208 29.68 3.54 -4.52
N ASP A 209 30.22 4.66 -4.03
CA ASP A 209 31.49 5.21 -4.49
C ASP A 209 32.67 4.29 -4.10
N ALA A 210 32.58 3.60 -2.96
CA ALA A 210 33.61 2.69 -2.48
C ALA A 210 33.67 1.35 -3.25
N ALA A 211 32.52 0.83 -3.69
CA ALA A 211 32.43 -0.55 -4.17
C ALA A 211 31.69 -0.72 -5.51
N GLY A 212 31.20 0.38 -6.09
CA GLY A 212 30.57 0.46 -7.39
C GLY A 212 29.17 -0.17 -7.46
N LYS A 213 28.58 -0.15 -8.66
CA LYS A 213 27.20 -0.62 -8.92
C LYS A 213 26.93 -2.09 -8.61
N ASN A 214 27.96 -2.92 -8.52
CA ASN A 214 27.80 -4.37 -8.35
C ASN A 214 27.39 -4.74 -6.92
N ILE A 215 27.56 -3.86 -5.92
CA ILE A 215 27.14 -4.12 -4.54
C ILE A 215 25.62 -4.25 -4.37
N PHE A 216 24.85 -3.73 -5.33
CA PHE A 216 23.39 -3.78 -5.29
C PHE A 216 22.79 -4.89 -6.17
N LYS A 217 23.64 -5.75 -6.77
CA LYS A 217 23.22 -6.86 -7.61
C LYS A 217 23.16 -8.19 -6.84
N ASP A 218 22.10 -8.95 -7.12
CA ASP A 218 21.96 -10.39 -6.82
C ASP A 218 22.18 -10.80 -5.35
N ALA A 219 22.60 -12.04 -5.12
CA ALA A 219 22.67 -12.73 -3.82
C ALA A 219 23.50 -12.00 -2.76
N ASN A 220 24.45 -11.15 -3.19
CA ASN A 220 25.34 -10.41 -2.30
C ASN A 220 24.78 -9.05 -1.87
N ALA A 221 23.66 -8.59 -2.45
CA ALA A 221 23.09 -7.27 -2.15
C ALA A 221 22.50 -7.15 -0.74
N TRP A 222 22.24 -8.27 -0.04
CA TRP A 222 21.66 -8.26 1.30
C TRP A 222 22.55 -7.54 2.32
N ILE A 223 23.83 -7.91 2.41
CA ILE A 223 24.75 -7.38 3.43
C ILE A 223 24.97 -5.86 3.24
N PRO A 224 25.36 -5.36 2.05
CA PRO A 224 25.51 -3.92 1.83
C PRO A 224 24.22 -3.15 2.10
N LEU A 225 23.06 -3.73 1.76
CA LEU A 225 21.78 -3.08 1.98
C LEU A 225 21.43 -2.99 3.47
N VAL A 226 21.63 -4.07 4.25
CA VAL A 226 21.47 -4.07 5.71
C VAL A 226 22.35 -3.00 6.35
N ASP A 227 23.60 -2.92 5.92
CA ASP A 227 24.56 -1.94 6.39
C ASP A 227 24.10 -0.50 6.11
N ILE A 228 23.76 -0.19 4.86
CA ILE A 228 23.26 1.14 4.45
C ILE A 228 22.00 1.49 5.23
N PHE A 229 21.06 0.55 5.31
CA PHE A 229 19.80 0.78 6.01
C PHE A 229 20.06 1.04 7.50
N THR A 230 20.97 0.30 8.12
CA THR A 230 21.37 0.53 9.52
C THR A 230 22.00 1.91 9.71
N ASP A 231 22.87 2.34 8.79
CA ASP A 231 23.47 3.68 8.81
C ASP A 231 22.40 4.78 8.68
N VAL A 232 21.41 4.57 7.79
CA VAL A 232 20.27 5.49 7.61
C VAL A 232 19.39 5.57 8.87
N LEU A 233 19.08 4.45 9.53
CA LEU A 233 18.25 4.45 10.74
C LEU A 233 18.93 5.09 11.96
N ARG A 234 20.25 5.26 11.90
CA ARG A 234 21.08 5.90 12.92
C ARG A 234 21.42 7.34 12.58
N ASP A 235 20.98 7.85 11.43
CA ASP A 235 21.25 9.21 11.01
C ASP A 235 20.61 10.20 12.00
N PRO A 236 21.36 11.15 12.57
CA PRO A 236 20.84 12.08 13.57
C PRO A 236 19.81 13.07 13.01
N SER A 237 19.76 13.25 11.69
CA SER A 237 18.74 14.05 11.00
C SER A 237 17.47 13.27 10.70
N LEU A 238 17.40 11.98 11.04
CA LEU A 238 16.22 11.17 10.82
C LEU A 238 15.12 11.61 11.79
N THR A 239 14.01 12.07 11.21
CA THR A 239 12.83 12.45 11.99
C THR A 239 12.00 11.22 12.34
N THR A 240 10.87 11.41 13.03
CA THR A 240 9.98 10.30 13.38
C THR A 240 9.59 9.52 12.13
N THR A 241 10.03 8.27 12.05
CA THR A 241 9.96 7.44 10.85
C THR A 241 9.14 6.19 11.13
N TYR A 242 8.09 5.99 10.34
CA TYR A 242 7.26 4.80 10.36
C TYR A 242 7.65 3.87 9.21
N LEU A 243 8.05 2.65 9.54
CA LEU A 243 8.41 1.61 8.59
C LEU A 243 7.35 0.51 8.61
N ILE A 244 6.70 0.28 7.47
CA ILE A 244 5.58 -0.65 7.38
C ILE A 244 5.92 -1.78 6.39
N VAL A 245 5.70 -3.04 6.77
CA VAL A 245 5.79 -4.18 5.85
C VAL A 245 4.52 -5.01 5.93
N ASP A 246 3.74 -5.02 4.87
CA ASP A 246 2.54 -5.86 4.77
C ASP A 246 2.89 -7.26 4.25
N ALA A 247 2.23 -8.27 4.81
CA ALA A 247 2.26 -9.66 4.40
C ALA A 247 3.67 -10.28 4.38
N LEU A 248 4.39 -10.20 5.51
CA LEU A 248 5.73 -10.79 5.64
C LEU A 248 5.78 -12.28 5.29
N ASP A 249 4.71 -13.03 5.51
CA ASP A 249 4.61 -14.45 5.14
C ASP A 249 4.69 -14.70 3.62
N GLU A 250 4.46 -13.68 2.78
CA GLU A 250 4.59 -13.77 1.33
C GLU A 250 6.04 -13.48 0.85
N CYS A 251 6.98 -13.19 1.77
CA CYS A 251 8.40 -13.04 1.47
C CYS A 251 9.08 -14.40 1.24
N VAL A 252 9.29 -14.75 -0.02
CA VAL A 252 9.77 -16.07 -0.46
C VAL A 252 11.24 -16.32 -0.09
N THR A 253 12.10 -15.31 -0.22
CA THR A 253 13.56 -15.50 -0.05
C THR A 253 14.11 -14.71 1.12
N ASN A 254 14.84 -15.39 2.02
CA ASN A 254 15.52 -14.82 3.19
C ASN A 254 14.59 -14.17 4.24
N LEU A 255 13.32 -14.60 4.36
CA LEU A 255 12.40 -14.12 5.41
C LEU A 255 13.00 -14.20 6.83
N PRO A 256 13.66 -15.30 7.27
CA PRO A 256 14.36 -15.34 8.55
C PRO A 256 15.30 -14.16 8.80
N LYS A 257 16.12 -13.80 7.80
CA LYS A 257 17.07 -12.68 7.91
C LYS A 257 16.36 -11.33 8.00
N LEU A 258 15.23 -11.18 7.30
CA LEU A 258 14.40 -9.97 7.38
C LEU A 258 13.80 -9.81 8.78
N LEU A 259 13.25 -10.88 9.35
CA LEU A 259 12.67 -10.89 10.69
C LEU A 259 13.73 -10.55 11.75
N ASP A 260 14.90 -11.18 11.68
CA ASP A 260 16.01 -10.91 12.60
C ASP A 260 16.48 -9.44 12.49
N PHE A 261 16.54 -8.91 11.27
CA PHE A 261 16.85 -7.50 11.04
C PHE A 261 15.79 -6.57 11.65
N ILE A 262 14.50 -6.80 11.39
CA ILE A 262 13.40 -5.99 11.93
C ILE A 262 13.41 -6.03 13.46
N ALA A 263 13.52 -7.23 14.05
CA ALA A 263 13.57 -7.40 15.49
C ALA A 263 14.75 -6.64 16.11
N LYS A 264 15.95 -6.78 15.54
CA LYS A 264 17.14 -6.05 15.98
C LYS A 264 17.00 -4.53 15.86
N GLN A 265 16.53 -4.05 14.70
CA GLN A 265 16.46 -2.60 14.44
C GLN A 265 15.30 -1.92 15.14
N SER A 266 14.26 -2.66 15.53
CA SER A 266 13.15 -2.11 16.32
C SER A 266 13.63 -1.45 17.62
N SER A 267 14.68 -2.00 18.23
CA SER A 267 15.24 -1.47 19.48
C SER A 267 16.45 -0.54 19.28
N ALA A 268 16.85 -0.29 18.03
CA ALA A 268 18.10 0.41 17.71
C ALA A 268 17.95 1.94 17.62
N SER A 269 16.73 2.45 17.38
CA SER A 269 16.48 3.88 17.19
C SER A 269 15.19 4.32 17.84
N SER A 270 15.26 5.41 18.62
CA SER A 270 14.11 6.01 19.29
C SER A 270 13.26 6.90 18.39
N CYS A 271 13.67 7.17 17.15
CA CYS A 271 12.85 7.89 16.17
C CYS A 271 12.12 6.95 15.19
N VAL A 272 12.43 5.65 15.19
CA VAL A 272 11.84 4.69 14.26
C VAL A 272 10.74 3.88 14.97
N LYS A 273 9.61 3.67 14.29
CA LYS A 273 8.57 2.71 14.69
C LYS A 273 8.24 1.80 13.52
N TRP A 274 8.13 0.50 13.81
CA TRP A 274 7.82 -0.54 12.83
C TRP A 274 6.38 -1.01 12.98
N ILE A 275 5.72 -1.23 11.85
CA ILE A 275 4.49 -2.03 11.76
C ILE A 275 4.73 -3.15 10.77
N VAL A 276 4.41 -4.37 11.16
CA VAL A 276 4.48 -5.52 10.26
C VAL A 276 3.17 -6.28 10.31
N SER A 277 2.73 -6.82 9.17
CA SER A 277 1.61 -7.75 9.12
C SER A 277 2.04 -9.13 8.62
N SER A 278 1.37 -10.17 9.12
CA SER A 278 1.53 -11.53 8.57
C SER A 278 0.38 -12.46 9.00
N ARG A 279 0.39 -13.68 8.47
CA ARG A 279 -0.31 -14.83 9.06
C ARG A 279 0.24 -15.20 10.44
N ASN A 280 -0.53 -16.03 11.15
CA ASN A 280 -0.22 -16.57 12.48
C ASN A 280 0.83 -17.71 12.43
N TRP A 281 1.95 -17.52 11.73
CA TRP A 281 2.97 -18.55 11.62
C TRP A 281 3.92 -18.54 12.83
N PRO A 282 4.13 -19.69 13.51
CA PRO A 282 5.00 -19.76 14.68
C PRO A 282 6.44 -19.31 14.43
N GLU A 283 6.96 -19.52 13.21
CA GLU A 283 8.31 -19.07 12.84
C GLU A 283 8.43 -17.54 12.86
N ILE A 284 7.43 -16.84 12.33
CA ILE A 284 7.38 -15.37 12.36
C ILE A 284 7.24 -14.90 13.81
N GLU A 285 6.35 -15.53 14.57
CA GLU A 285 6.13 -15.20 15.98
C GLU A 285 7.41 -15.28 16.80
N GLY A 286 8.09 -16.44 16.77
CA GLY A 286 9.27 -16.70 17.58
C GLY A 286 10.46 -15.80 17.25
N ARG A 287 10.60 -15.36 15.99
CA ARG A 287 11.65 -14.38 15.62
C ARG A 287 11.29 -12.97 16.05
N LEU A 288 10.04 -12.54 15.86
CA LEU A 288 9.61 -11.21 16.31
C LEU A 288 9.56 -11.10 17.83
N GLU A 289 9.42 -12.19 18.59
CA GLU A 289 9.56 -12.21 20.05
C GLU A 289 10.94 -11.76 20.56
N GLN A 290 11.98 -11.84 19.72
CA GLN A 290 13.31 -11.36 20.09
C GLN A 290 13.37 -9.83 20.20
N ALA A 291 12.35 -9.11 19.72
CA ALA A 291 12.23 -7.67 19.93
C ALA A 291 11.75 -7.37 21.35
N GLY A 292 12.56 -6.65 22.14
CA GLY A 292 12.29 -6.38 23.57
C GLY A 292 11.01 -5.61 23.87
N HIS A 293 10.47 -4.87 22.90
CA HIS A 293 9.26 -4.04 23.05
C HIS A 293 8.30 -4.19 21.85
N LYS A 294 7.83 -5.42 21.63
CA LYS A 294 6.82 -5.77 20.64
C LYS A 294 5.41 -5.68 21.23
N VAL A 295 4.50 -5.09 20.46
CA VAL A 295 3.06 -5.16 20.70
C VAL A 295 2.40 -6.02 19.62
N ARG A 296 1.40 -6.81 20.02
CA ARG A 296 0.66 -7.71 19.12
C ARG A 296 -0.77 -7.22 18.98
N LEU A 297 -1.25 -7.15 17.75
CA LEU A 297 -2.66 -6.89 17.43
C LEU A 297 -3.19 -8.07 16.62
N SER A 298 -4.07 -8.86 17.22
CA SER A 298 -4.65 -10.06 16.63
C SER A 298 -6.02 -9.75 16.01
N LEU A 299 -6.19 -9.98 14.71
CA LEU A 299 -7.47 -9.72 14.04
C LEU A 299 -8.53 -10.80 14.35
N GLU A 300 -8.12 -11.96 14.85
CA GLU A 300 -9.02 -13.03 15.32
C GLU A 300 -9.71 -12.67 16.62
N LEU A 301 -8.98 -12.03 17.55
CA LEU A 301 -9.46 -11.73 18.90
C LEU A 301 -10.23 -10.41 18.96
N ASN A 302 -10.14 -9.59 17.91
CA ASN A 302 -10.87 -8.33 17.80
C ASN A 302 -12.20 -8.49 17.05
N ALA A 303 -12.74 -9.72 16.93
CA ALA A 303 -13.99 -9.97 16.22
C ALA A 303 -15.15 -9.11 16.73
N ALA A 304 -15.25 -8.87 18.05
CA ALA A 304 -16.26 -7.97 18.62
C ALA A 304 -16.03 -6.51 18.19
N SER A 305 -14.82 -5.97 18.35
CA SER A 305 -14.48 -4.60 17.95
C SER A 305 -14.61 -4.36 16.44
N VAL A 306 -14.23 -5.35 15.63
CA VAL A 306 -14.41 -5.35 14.17
C VAL A 306 -15.90 -5.45 13.83
N SER A 307 -16.67 -6.31 14.52
CA SER A 307 -18.12 -6.42 14.31
C SER A 307 -18.85 -5.14 14.68
N THR A 308 -18.49 -4.50 15.79
CA THR A 308 -19.04 -3.19 16.19
C THR A 308 -18.70 -2.12 15.16
N ALA A 309 -17.45 -2.05 14.70
CA ALA A 309 -17.07 -1.10 13.66
C ALA A 309 -17.81 -1.33 12.33
N VAL A 310 -18.03 -2.61 11.97
CA VAL A 310 -18.83 -2.99 10.80
C VAL A 310 -20.30 -2.64 11.01
N GLN A 311 -20.85 -2.83 12.22
CA GLN A 311 -22.24 -2.50 12.55
C GLN A 311 -22.48 -1.00 12.56
N ASP A 312 -21.64 -0.22 13.24
CA ASP A 312 -21.67 1.25 13.23
C ASP A 312 -21.59 1.79 11.79
N PHE A 313 -20.78 1.15 10.95
CA PHE A 313 -20.71 1.46 9.54
C PHE A 313 -22.02 1.15 8.79
N ILE A 314 -22.61 -0.03 9.02
CA ILE A 314 -23.92 -0.40 8.43
C ILE A 314 -24.96 0.64 8.84
N ASP A 315 -25.05 0.98 10.12
CA ASP A 315 -26.04 1.90 10.65
C ASP A 315 -25.86 3.32 10.09
N GLN A 316 -24.61 3.80 10.01
CA GLN A 316 -24.32 5.09 9.40
C GLN A 316 -24.67 5.12 7.89
N ARG A 317 -24.51 4.00 7.19
CA ARG A 317 -24.87 3.88 5.76
C ARG A 317 -26.36 3.81 5.56
N VAL A 318 -27.07 3.04 6.37
CA VAL A 318 -28.54 2.95 6.37
C VAL A 318 -29.12 4.34 6.63
N SER A 319 -28.60 5.07 7.62
CA SER A 319 -29.01 6.45 7.90
C SER A 319 -28.75 7.42 6.74
N LYS A 320 -27.55 7.38 6.13
CA LYS A 320 -27.22 8.20 4.95
C LYS A 320 -28.07 7.85 3.72
N LEU A 321 -28.43 6.58 3.54
CA LEU A 321 -29.33 6.12 2.47
C LEU A 321 -30.77 6.56 2.72
N ALA A 322 -31.26 6.45 3.96
CA ALA A 322 -32.58 6.92 4.38
C ALA A 322 -32.74 8.43 4.13
N GLN A 323 -31.75 9.23 4.55
CA GLN A 323 -31.74 10.68 4.31
C GLN A 323 -31.68 11.02 2.82
N ARG A 324 -30.89 10.29 2.03
CA ARG A 324 -30.73 10.55 0.59
C ARG A 324 -31.98 10.19 -0.22
N ASN A 325 -32.71 9.15 0.20
CA ASN A 325 -33.87 8.63 -0.51
C ASN A 325 -35.20 9.08 0.11
N LYS A 326 -35.18 9.91 1.17
CA LYS A 326 -36.37 10.36 1.93
C LYS A 326 -37.26 9.19 2.36
N TYR A 327 -36.65 8.10 2.84
CA TYR A 327 -37.42 7.08 3.53
C TYR A 327 -37.75 7.63 4.92
N ASP A 328 -39.03 7.93 5.17
CA ASP A 328 -39.51 8.22 6.52
C ASP A 328 -39.30 6.98 7.40
N GLU A 329 -39.05 7.21 8.70
CA GLU A 329 -38.92 6.12 9.67
C GLU A 329 -40.14 5.19 9.60
N PRO A 330 -39.95 3.87 9.75
CA PRO A 330 -41.07 2.95 9.75
C PRO A 330 -42.00 3.28 10.93
N THR A 331 -43.25 3.62 10.61
CA THR A 331 -44.41 3.58 11.53
C THR A 331 -44.60 2.22 12.16
#